data_AF-A0A923QH42-F1
#
_entry.id   AF-A0A923QH42-F1
#
_cell.length_a   1.000
_cell.length_b   1.000
_cell.length_c   1.000
_cell.angle_alpha   90.00
_cell.angle_beta   90.00
_cell.angle_gamma   90.00
#
_symmetry.space_group_name_H-M   'P 1'
#
loop_
_entity.id
_entity.type
_entity.pdbx_description
1 polymer ?
#
loop_
_entity_poly.entity_id
_entity_poly.type
_entity_poly.pdbx_seq_one_letter_code
_entity_poly.pdbx_strand_id
1 'polypeptide(L)'
;MPLSKLSKQVVAKALLATVLLSLLAGVAGSQLAPKVPLHLVLLYGVVGAAALFVFLILATVATLTLVQFILRKGGTDPQWFWFPAEPPGLVHLREQARQAKAQSTSSNE
;
A
#
# COMPACT_ATOMS: atom_id res chain seq x y z
N MET A 1 0.82 10.68 -7.10
CA MET A 1 -0.33 10.29 -7.94
C MET A 1 -1.39 11.36 -7.81
N PRO A 2 -1.97 11.88 -8.91
CA PRO A 2 -3.08 12.81 -8.76
C PRO A 2 -4.26 12.04 -8.16
N LEU A 3 -4.80 12.52 -7.03
CA LEU A 3 -5.98 11.98 -6.34
C LEU A 3 -7.25 11.93 -7.22
N SER A 4 -7.18 12.46 -8.45
CA SER A 4 -8.29 12.66 -9.38
C SER A 4 -8.78 11.40 -10.12
N LYS A 5 -8.14 10.23 -9.92
CA LYS A 5 -8.57 8.95 -10.51
C LYS A 5 -9.00 7.90 -9.48
N LEU A 6 -9.53 8.32 -8.34
CA LEU A 6 -10.19 7.40 -7.42
C LEU A 6 -11.48 6.90 -8.10
N SER A 7 -11.53 5.63 -8.48
CA SER A 7 -12.72 5.10 -9.15
C SER A 7 -13.89 5.12 -8.17
N LYS A 8 -15.03 5.69 -8.60
CA LYS A 8 -16.23 5.81 -7.75
C LYS A 8 -16.64 4.46 -7.15
N GLN A 9 -16.38 3.37 -7.88
CA GLN A 9 -16.61 2.00 -7.44
C GLN A 9 -15.71 1.58 -6.28
N VAL A 10 -14.41 1.93 -6.31
CA VAL A 10 -13.50 1.61 -5.20
C VAL A 10 -13.87 2.39 -3.95
N VAL A 11 -14.24 3.67 -4.08
CA VAL A 11 -14.74 4.47 -2.95
C VAL A 11 -16.00 3.85 -2.36
N ALA A 12 -16.98 3.52 -3.21
CA ALA A 12 -18.22 2.91 -2.76
C ALA A 12 -17.98 1.56 -2.06
N LYS A 13 -17.12 0.72 -2.60
CA LYS A 13 -16.74 -0.56 -1.98
C LYS A 13 -16.02 -0.37 -0.64
N ALA A 14 -15.11 0.60 -0.55
CA ALA A 14 -14.39 0.90 0.68
C ALA A 14 -15.36 1.37 1.78
N LEU A 15 -16.25 2.31 1.45
CA LEU A 15 -17.28 2.78 2.38
C LEU A 15 -18.20 1.65 2.83
N LEU A 16 -18.69 0.84 1.89
CA LEU A 16 -19.52 -0.32 2.20
C LEU A 16 -18.80 -1.30 3.13
N ALA A 17 -17.53 -1.60 2.86
CA ALA A 17 -16.71 -2.47 3.69
C ALA A 17 -16.55 -1.90 5.11
N THR A 18 -16.28 -0.60 5.26
CA THR A 18 -16.18 0.05 6.57
C THR A 18 -17.49 -0.02 7.35
N VAL A 19 -18.63 0.21 6.68
CA VAL A 19 -19.96 0.11 7.29
C VAL A 19 -20.24 -1.32 7.76
N LEU A 20 -19.98 -2.31 6.91
CA LEU A 20 -20.19 -3.73 7.25
C LEU A 20 -19.31 -4.17 8.41
N LEU A 21 -18.04 -3.78 8.43
CA LEU A 21 -17.12 -4.07 9.53
C LEU A 21 -17.56 -3.39 10.83
N SER A 22 -18.05 -2.15 10.76
CA SER A 22 -18.57 -1.43 11.94
C SER A 22 -19.80 -2.12 12.52
N LEU A 23 -20.72 -2.56 11.67
CA LEU A 23 -21.92 -3.31 12.07
C LEU A 23 -21.53 -4.64 12.71
N LEU A 24 -20.61 -5.40 12.10
CA LEU A 24 -20.13 -6.66 12.64
C LEU A 24 -19.48 -6.46 14.01
N ALA A 25 -18.61 -5.46 14.14
CA ALA A 25 -17.98 -5.11 15.41
C ALA A 25 -19.01 -4.67 16.47
N GLY A 26 -20.06 -3.95 16.07
CA GLY A 26 -21.16 -3.57 16.97
C GLY A 26 -21.96 -4.77 17.47
N VAL A 27 -22.32 -5.71 16.58
CA VAL A 27 -23.02 -6.94 16.95
C VAL A 27 -22.16 -7.80 17.88
N ALA A 28 -20.89 -8.03 17.51
CA ALA A 28 -19.95 -8.77 18.35
C ALA A 28 -19.74 -8.07 19.72
N GLY A 29 -19.53 -6.76 19.71
CA GLY A 29 -19.34 -5.96 20.93
C GLY A 29 -20.54 -6.03 21.87
N SER A 30 -21.77 -6.03 21.32
CA SER A 30 -23.00 -6.16 22.12
C SER A 30 -23.13 -7.52 22.80
N GLN A 31 -22.58 -8.58 22.20
CA GLN A 31 -22.52 -9.92 22.79
C GLN A 31 -21.41 -10.05 23.84
N LEU A 32 -20.27 -9.38 23.64
CA LEU A 32 -19.15 -9.38 24.58
C LEU A 32 -19.42 -8.57 25.85
N ALA A 33 -20.17 -7.48 25.75
CA ALA A 33 -20.44 -6.58 26.87
C ALA A 33 -21.93 -6.21 26.98
N PRO A 34 -22.79 -7.17 27.39
CA PRO A 34 -24.25 -6.97 27.43
C PRO A 34 -24.70 -5.92 28.46
N LYS A 35 -23.82 -5.51 29.39
CA LYS A 35 -24.09 -4.45 30.38
C LYS A 35 -23.82 -3.05 29.85
N VAL A 36 -23.16 -2.92 28.69
CA VAL A 36 -22.81 -1.62 28.11
C VAL A 36 -23.95 -1.16 27.20
N PRO A 37 -24.41 0.11 27.32
CA PRO A 37 -25.46 0.62 26.46
C PRO A 37 -25.08 0.52 24.98
N LEU A 38 -26.02 0.04 24.16
CA LEU A 38 -25.81 -0.21 22.72
C LEU A 38 -25.28 1.02 21.96
N HIS A 39 -25.74 2.22 22.30
CA HIS A 39 -25.30 3.46 21.65
C HIS A 39 -23.81 3.74 21.87
N LEU A 40 -23.25 3.41 23.04
CA LEU A 40 -21.81 3.54 23.28
C LEU A 40 -21.04 2.52 22.45
N VAL A 41 -21.51 1.28 22.40
CA VAL A 41 -20.88 0.23 21.58
C VAL A 41 -20.86 0.62 20.10
N LEU A 42 -21.96 1.18 19.59
CA LEU A 42 -22.03 1.69 18.21
C LEU A 42 -21.10 2.89 17.99
N LEU A 43 -21.08 3.86 18.93
CA LEU A 43 -20.22 5.03 18.82
C LEU A 43 -18.75 4.62 18.77
N TYR A 44 -18.31 3.77 19.70
CA TYR A 44 -16.94 3.26 19.72
C TYR A 44 -16.64 2.37 18.51
N GLY A 45 -17.61 1.61 18.01
CA GLY A 45 -17.48 0.83 16.77
C GLY A 45 -17.21 1.71 15.56
N VAL A 46 -17.98 2.80 15.40
CA VAL A 46 -17.77 3.77 14.30
C VAL A 46 -16.44 4.49 14.44
N VAL A 47 -16.10 4.96 15.64
CA VAL A 47 -14.81 5.63 15.90
C VAL A 47 -13.64 4.68 15.64
N GLY A 48 -13.73 3.43 16.10
CA GLY A 48 -12.73 2.40 15.88
C GLY A 48 -12.56 2.07 14.40
N ALA A 49 -13.67 1.93 13.66
CA ALA A 49 -13.62 1.68 12.22
C ALA A 49 -13.03 2.86 11.44
N ALA A 50 -13.37 4.10 11.81
CA ALA A 50 -12.78 5.29 11.22
C ALA A 50 -11.27 5.39 11.50
N ALA A 51 -10.85 5.13 12.74
CA ALA A 51 -9.44 5.11 13.12
C ALA A 51 -8.67 4.03 12.36
N LEU A 52 -9.24 2.82 12.23
CA LEU A 52 -8.64 1.73 11.47
C LEU A 52 -8.54 2.07 9.97
N PHE A 53 -9.56 2.71 9.41
CA PHE A 53 -9.53 3.16 8.01
C PHE A 53 -8.42 4.19 7.77
N VAL A 54 -8.28 5.19 8.65
CA VAL A 54 -7.19 6.18 8.57
C VAL A 54 -5.83 5.50 8.73
N PHE A 55 -5.69 4.59 9.68
CA PHE A 55 -4.47 3.81 9.87
C PHE A 55 -4.09 3.02 8.61
N LEU A 56 -5.05 2.36 7.96
CA LEU A 56 -4.81 1.63 6.71
C LEU A 56 -4.36 2.56 5.58
N ILE A 57 -4.93 3.76 5.47
CA ILE A 57 -4.47 4.75 4.50
C ILE A 57 -3.03 5.14 4.78
N LEU A 58 -2.70 5.49 6.03
CA LEU A 58 -1.35 5.87 6.43
C LEU A 58 -0.35 4.73 6.18
N ALA A 59 -0.69 3.51 6.58
CA ALA A 59 0.11 2.33 6.33
C ALA A 59 0.34 2.12 4.83
N THR A 60 -0.71 2.23 4.01
CA THR A 60 -0.62 2.10 2.54
C THR A 60 0.30 3.16 1.95
N VAL A 61 0.15 4.43 2.34
CA VAL A 61 0.99 5.53 1.86
C VAL A 61 2.45 5.33 2.30
N ALA A 62 2.67 4.92 3.55
CA ALA A 62 4.01 4.64 4.07
C ALA A 62 4.67 3.48 3.32
N THR A 63 3.95 2.37 3.10
CA THR A 63 4.44 1.23 2.32
C THR A 63 4.76 1.64 0.88
N LEU A 64 3.86 2.36 0.20
CA LEU A 64 4.11 2.84 -1.17
C LEU A 64 5.32 3.78 -1.22
N THR A 65 5.47 4.67 -0.24
CA THR A 65 6.61 5.58 -0.15
C THR A 65 7.92 4.82 0.07
N LEU A 66 7.90 3.82 0.95
CA LEU A 66 9.04 2.95 1.22
C LEU A 66 9.43 2.14 -0.02
N VAL A 67 8.47 1.52 -0.71
CA VAL A 67 8.71 0.79 -1.95
C VAL A 67 9.27 1.72 -3.03
N GLN A 68 8.70 2.92 -3.19
CA GLN A 68 9.23 3.92 -4.12
C GLN A 68 10.65 4.37 -3.75
N PHE A 69 10.96 4.51 -2.47
CA PHE A 69 12.32 4.82 -2.00
C PHE A 69 13.29 3.69 -2.36
N ILE A 70 12.92 2.44 -2.11
CA ILE A 70 13.70 1.25 -2.45
C ILE A 70 13.96 1.20 -3.95
N LEU A 71 12.94 1.40 -4.79
CA LEU A 71 13.07 1.43 -6.25
C LEU A 71 14.02 2.55 -6.73
N ARG A 72 13.94 3.75 -6.14
CA ARG A 72 14.84 4.88 -6.48
C ARG A 72 16.30 4.61 -6.13
N LYS A 73 16.57 3.70 -5.18
CA LYS A 73 17.91 3.28 -4.79
C LYS A 73 18.39 2.04 -5.57
N GLY A 74 17.67 1.63 -6.61
CA GLY A 74 18.02 0.46 -7.43
C GLY A 74 17.52 -0.86 -6.86
N GLY A 75 16.67 -0.83 -5.82
CA GLY A 75 15.95 -2.02 -5.35
C GLY A 75 14.90 -2.48 -6.36
N THR A 76 14.48 -3.74 -6.25
CA THR A 76 13.54 -4.39 -7.18
C THR A 76 12.16 -4.52 -6.52
N ASP A 77 11.08 -4.33 -7.29
CA ASP A 77 9.71 -4.50 -6.79
C ASP A 77 9.46 -5.93 -6.29
N PRO A 78 8.81 -6.14 -5.13
CA PRO A 78 8.51 -7.47 -4.62
C PRO A 78 7.75 -8.38 -5.60
N GLN A 79 6.96 -7.82 -6.52
CA GLN A 79 6.23 -8.57 -7.55
C GLN A 79 7.17 -9.37 -8.48
N TRP A 80 8.41 -8.92 -8.68
CA TRP A 80 9.42 -9.64 -9.47
C TRP A 80 9.94 -10.91 -8.80
N PHE A 81 9.68 -11.12 -7.49
CA PHE A 81 9.98 -12.40 -6.85
C PHE A 81 9.06 -13.54 -7.32
N TRP A 82 7.88 -13.22 -7.86
CA TRP A 82 6.88 -14.22 -8.27
C TRP A 82 6.70 -14.36 -9.79
N PHE A 83 7.27 -13.45 -10.59
CA PHE A 83 7.21 -13.51 -12.06
C PHE A 83 8.61 -13.28 -12.66
N PRO A 84 9.30 -14.33 -13.16
CA PRO A 84 10.74 -14.30 -13.46
C PRO A 84 11.12 -13.64 -14.80
N ALA A 85 10.32 -12.69 -15.30
CA ALA A 85 10.63 -11.97 -16.53
C ALA A 85 11.48 -10.73 -16.24
N GLU A 86 12.70 -10.95 -15.73
CA GLU A 86 13.79 -9.99 -15.41
C GLU A 86 13.40 -8.58 -14.87
N PRO A 87 13.89 -8.16 -13.68
CA PRO A 87 13.60 -6.83 -13.15
C PRO A 87 14.17 -5.72 -14.05
N PRO A 88 13.32 -4.86 -14.64
CA PRO A 88 13.72 -3.91 -15.69
C PRO A 88 14.77 -2.89 -15.25
N GLY A 89 14.82 -2.57 -13.94
CA GLY A 89 15.81 -1.65 -13.38
C GLY A 89 17.26 -2.17 -13.46
N LEU A 90 17.45 -3.49 -13.60
CA LEU A 90 18.76 -4.14 -13.71
C LEU A 90 19.31 -4.19 -15.13
N VAL A 91 18.46 -3.96 -16.14
CA VAL A 91 18.88 -3.96 -17.55
C VAL A 91 19.66 -2.69 -17.87
N HIS A 92 19.17 -1.53 -17.43
CA HIS A 92 19.78 -0.23 -17.70
C HIS A 92 21.10 0.00 -16.97
N LEU A 93 21.25 -0.49 -15.74
CA LEU A 93 22.55 -0.47 -15.03
C LEU A 93 23.59 -1.34 -15.74
N ARG A 94 23.14 -2.43 -16.39
CA ARG A 94 23.99 -3.35 -17.13
C ARG A 94 24.47 -2.76 -18.46
N GLU A 95 23.63 -1.94 -19.10
CA GLU A 95 23.99 -1.21 -20.31
C GLU A 95 24.95 -0.05 -20.01
N GLN A 96 24.69 0.71 -18.93
CA GLN A 96 25.60 1.76 -18.48
C GLN A 96 26.99 1.20 -18.11
N ALA A 97 27.04 0.06 -17.42
CA ALA A 97 28.30 -0.63 -17.10
C ALA A 97 29.06 -1.11 -18.34
N ARG A 98 28.34 -1.53 -19.39
CA ARG A 98 28.96 -1.90 -20.67
C ARG A 98 29.52 -0.68 -21.40
N GLN A 99 28.80 0.43 -21.42
CA GLN A 99 29.23 1.66 -22.10
C GLN A 99 30.43 2.32 -21.40
N ALA A 100 30.41 2.38 -20.06
CA ALA A 100 31.55 2.88 -19.29
C ALA A 100 32.83 2.05 -19.55
N LYS A 101 32.68 0.73 -19.68
CA LYS A 101 33.80 -0.18 -19.99
C LYS A 101 34.32 -0.01 -21.43
N ALA A 102 33.43 0.29 -22.39
CA ALA A 102 33.85 0.55 -23.76
C ALA A 102 34.65 1.85 -23.88
N GLN A 103 34.24 2.91 -23.18
CA GLN A 103 34.91 4.21 -23.18
C GLN A 103 36.30 4.19 -22.54
N SER A 104 36.52 3.38 -21.49
CA SER A 104 37.84 3.25 -20.86
C SER A 104 38.87 2.55 -21.74
N THR A 105 38.42 1.66 -22.63
CA THR A 105 39.32 0.91 -23.53
C THR A 105 39.74 1.77 -24.72
N SER A 106 38.83 2.58 -25.27
CA SER A 106 39.13 3.48 -26.39
C SER A 106 39.94 4.73 -26.01
N SER A 107 40.17 4.98 -24.73
CA SER A 107 41.00 6.10 -24.25
C SER A 107 42.47 5.71 -24.04
N ASN A 108 42.81 4.42 -24.15
CA ASN A 108 44.16 3.87 -23.96
C ASN A 108 44.79 3.35 -25.27
N GLU A 109 44.08 3.49 -26.39
CA GLU A 109 44.61 3.37 -27.76
C GLU A 109 44.75 4.77 -28.37
#